data_AF-M5BHQ2-F1
#
_entry.id   AF-M5BHQ2-F1
#
_cell.length_a   1.000
_cell.length_b   1.000
_cell.length_c   1.000
_cell.angle_alpha   90.00
_cell.angle_beta   90.00
_cell.angle_gamma   90.00
#
_symmetry.space_group_name_H-M   'P 1'
#
loop_
_entity.id
_entity.type
_entity.pdbx_description
1 polymer ?
#
loop_
_entity_poly.entity_id
_entity_poly.type
_entity_poly.pdbx_seq_one_letter_code
_entity_poly.pdbx_strand_id
1 'polypeptide(L)'
;MATPADDHSEKVLVFHEWLNVVGPLTTGNVLDYFAACQLFWDPQCNNNVLRMQSQHLGTSVNLDELKNMKGVEYAVVHAEPPTLFIIHKRERLSPTETRPIEAYYVYKNTIHKAFDLYSLISNRLSTAVNCLSDSLSLIRPYKPEFSPRTGYQW
;
A
#
# COMPACT_ATOMS: atom_id res chain seq x y z
N MET A 1 -4.21 -27.17 -3.40
CA MET A 1 -4.19 -26.21 -2.28
C MET A 1 -3.51 -24.96 -2.83
N ALA A 2 -4.29 -23.95 -3.23
CA ALA A 2 -3.71 -22.72 -3.77
C ALA A 2 -2.96 -22.03 -2.63
N THR A 3 -1.67 -21.75 -2.83
CA THR A 3 -0.91 -20.90 -1.92
C THR A 3 -1.68 -19.59 -1.72
N PRO A 4 -1.92 -19.14 -0.48
CA PRO A 4 -2.52 -17.81 -0.27
C PRO A 4 -1.65 -16.78 -0.98
N ALA A 5 -2.29 -15.86 -1.72
CA ALA A 5 -1.58 -14.76 -2.36
C ALA A 5 -0.78 -14.03 -1.28
N ASP A 6 0.53 -13.86 -1.51
CA ASP A 6 1.44 -13.25 -0.55
C ASP A 6 0.92 -11.85 -0.21
N ASP A 7 0.52 -11.63 1.05
CA ASP A 7 -0.06 -10.35 1.45
C ASP A 7 1.08 -9.35 1.68
N HIS A 8 1.16 -8.35 0.79
CA HIS A 8 2.15 -7.29 0.86
C HIS A 8 1.61 -6.03 1.55
N SER A 9 0.41 -6.07 2.14
CA SER A 9 -0.23 -4.91 2.77
C SER A 9 0.54 -4.39 4.00
N GLU A 10 1.18 -5.27 4.76
CA GLU A 10 1.96 -4.91 5.95
C GLU A 10 3.47 -4.75 5.69
N LYS A 11 3.94 -5.03 4.47
CA LYS A 11 5.36 -4.98 4.16
C LYS A 11 5.82 -3.53 4.04
N VAL A 12 6.89 -3.21 4.74
CA VAL A 12 7.54 -1.90 4.75
C VAL A 12 8.93 -2.07 4.13
N LEU A 13 9.29 -1.19 3.20
CA LEU A 13 10.58 -1.27 2.52
C LEU A 13 11.36 0.04 2.58
N VAL A 14 12.67 -0.08 2.78
CA VAL A 14 13.64 1.01 2.64
C VAL A 14 14.83 0.48 1.86
N PHE A 15 15.18 1.15 0.76
CA PHE A 15 16.35 0.77 -0.04
C PHE A 15 17.51 1.74 0.19
N HIS A 16 18.29 1.44 1.24
CA HIS A 16 19.36 2.31 1.74
C HIS A 16 20.50 2.49 0.71
N GLU A 17 20.85 1.45 -0.04
CA GLU A 17 21.97 1.52 -1.00
C GLU A 17 21.73 2.53 -2.12
N TRP A 18 20.50 2.59 -2.64
CA TRP A 18 20.14 3.54 -3.69
C TRP A 18 20.16 4.99 -3.18
N LEU A 19 19.67 5.22 -1.96
CA LEU A 19 19.66 6.55 -1.35
C LEU A 19 21.09 7.08 -1.11
N ASN A 20 22.03 6.19 -0.80
CA ASN A 20 23.43 6.56 -0.61
C ASN A 20 24.10 7.01 -1.93
N VAL A 21 23.67 6.46 -3.07
CA VAL A 21 24.24 6.77 -4.39
C VAL A 21 23.59 8.01 -5.01
N VAL A 22 22.26 8.12 -4.94
CA VAL A 22 21.48 9.16 -5.64
C VAL A 22 21.25 10.40 -4.77
N GLY A 23 21.29 10.25 -3.44
CA GLY A 23 21.03 11.32 -2.49
C GLY A 23 19.55 11.44 -2.10
N PRO A 24 19.10 12.63 -1.65
CA PRO A 24 17.75 12.80 -1.09
C PRO A 24 16.65 12.63 -2.15
N LEU A 25 15.48 12.21 -1.69
CA LEU A 25 14.32 12.04 -2.55
C LEU A 25 13.76 13.39 -3.00
N THR A 26 13.52 13.51 -4.29
CA THR A 26 12.95 14.65 -5.00
C THR A 26 11.79 14.18 -5.87
N THR A 27 11.00 15.12 -6.37
CA THR A 27 9.87 14.83 -7.27
C THR A 27 10.27 14.03 -8.52
N GLY A 28 11.47 14.28 -9.05
CA GLY A 28 11.95 13.61 -10.26
C GLY A 28 12.48 12.19 -10.02
N ASN A 29 13.09 11.92 -8.86
CA ASN A 29 13.77 10.65 -8.60
C ASN A 29 12.92 9.64 -7.80
N VAL A 30 11.82 10.09 -7.16
CA VAL A 30 11.01 9.23 -6.28
C VAL A 30 10.38 8.05 -7.01
N LEU A 31 10.02 8.22 -8.28
CA LEU A 31 9.45 7.15 -9.09
C LEU A 31 10.52 6.12 -9.48
N ASP A 32 11.75 6.56 -9.70
CA ASP A 32 12.89 5.66 -9.94
C ASP A 32 13.30 4.91 -8.68
N TYR A 33 13.24 5.55 -7.52
CA TYR A 33 13.41 4.90 -6.22
C TYR A 33 12.35 3.81 -6.00
N PHE A 34 11.08 4.13 -6.27
CA PHE A 34 9.97 3.19 -6.15
C PHE A 34 10.13 2.00 -7.09
N ALA A 35 10.57 2.23 -8.34
CA ALA A 35 10.85 1.17 -9.31
C ALA A 35 12.01 0.27 -8.87
N ALA A 36 13.06 0.81 -8.25
CA ALA A 36 14.21 0.04 -7.77
C ALA A 36 13.86 -0.97 -6.67
N CYS A 37 12.81 -0.71 -5.88
CA CYS A 37 12.41 -1.60 -4.79
C CYS A 37 11.80 -2.93 -5.25
N GLN A 38 11.43 -3.07 -6.53
CA GLN A 38 10.88 -4.25 -7.25
C GLN A 38 9.63 -4.95 -6.65
N LEU A 39 9.45 -5.00 -5.32
CA LEU A 39 8.36 -5.68 -4.64
C LEU A 39 6.99 -5.06 -4.92
N PHE A 40 6.94 -3.73 -5.02
CA PHE A 40 5.71 -2.99 -5.30
C PHE A 40 5.62 -2.52 -6.75
N TRP A 41 6.66 -2.78 -7.55
CA TRP A 41 6.73 -2.37 -8.94
C TRP A 41 6.26 -3.49 -9.85
N ASP A 42 5.35 -3.15 -10.76
CA ASP A 42 4.90 -4.08 -11.78
C ASP A 42 5.78 -3.95 -13.04
N PRO A 43 6.54 -4.98 -13.43
CA PRO A 43 7.41 -4.90 -14.60
C PRO A 43 6.64 -4.72 -15.92
N GLN A 44 5.34 -5.04 -15.95
CA GLN A 44 4.49 -4.85 -17.13
C GLN A 44 3.83 -3.46 -17.20
N CYS A 45 4.10 -2.56 -16.25
CA CYS A 45 3.50 -1.23 -16.28
C CYS A 45 3.99 -0.38 -17.47
N ASN A 46 3.13 0.53 -17.91
CA ASN A 46 3.40 1.42 -19.04
C ASN A 46 4.64 2.29 -18.81
N ASN A 47 4.91 2.67 -17.55
CA ASN A 47 6.10 3.44 -17.19
C ASN A 47 7.39 2.67 -17.52
N ASN A 48 7.42 1.36 -17.25
CA ASN A 48 8.58 0.52 -17.54
C ASN A 48 8.76 0.35 -19.05
N VAL A 49 7.66 0.14 -19.78
CA VAL A 49 7.68 0.06 -21.25
C VAL A 49 8.24 1.35 -21.87
N LEU A 50 7.76 2.52 -21.44
CA LEU A 50 8.28 3.81 -21.91
C LEU A 50 9.73 4.03 -21.52
N ARG A 51 10.13 3.62 -20.31
CA ARG A 51 11.52 3.71 -19.84
C ARG A 51 12.46 2.86 -20.70
N MET A 52 12.06 1.64 -21.04
CA MET A 52 12.83 0.76 -21.93
C MET A 52 12.91 1.31 -23.36
N GLN A 53 11.79 1.83 -23.89
CA GLN A 53 11.77 2.46 -25.22
C GLN A 53 12.65 3.70 -25.29
N SER A 54 12.57 4.57 -24.28
CA SER A 54 13.38 5.80 -24.17
C SER A 54 14.88 5.48 -24.14
N GLN A 55 15.29 4.43 -23.40
CA GLN A 55 16.67 3.96 -23.37
C GLN A 55 17.15 3.42 -24.72
N HIS A 56 16.29 2.68 -25.44
CA HIS A 56 16.64 2.14 -26.75
C HIS A 56 16.74 3.24 -27.82
N LEU A 57 15.84 4.22 -27.78
CA LEU A 57 15.78 5.32 -28.76
C LEU A 57 16.64 6.54 -28.39
N GLY A 58 17.29 6.54 -27.23
CA GLY A 58 18.10 7.66 -26.73
C GLY A 58 17.31 8.96 -26.53
N THR A 59 15.98 8.87 -26.40
CA THR A 59 15.06 10.02 -26.30
C THR A 59 14.63 10.21 -24.84
N SER A 60 14.31 11.45 -24.44
CA SER A 60 13.78 11.73 -23.10
C SER A 60 12.35 11.17 -22.93
N VAL A 61 12.03 10.66 -21.74
CA VAL A 61 10.70 10.14 -21.41
C VAL A 61 9.64 11.25 -21.52
N ASN A 62 8.75 11.17 -22.50
CA ASN A 62 7.63 12.10 -22.66
C ASN A 62 6.41 11.63 -21.85
N LEU A 63 6.01 12.41 -20.85
CA LEU A 63 4.83 12.13 -20.03
C LEU A 63 3.51 12.16 -20.82
N ASP A 64 3.47 12.86 -21.96
CA ASP A 64 2.29 12.91 -22.82
C ASP A 64 2.08 11.61 -23.60
N GLU A 65 3.14 10.83 -23.87
CA GLU A 65 3.02 9.51 -24.48
C GLU A 65 2.33 8.52 -23.54
N LEU A 66 2.54 8.66 -22.23
CA LEU A 66 1.88 7.85 -21.21
C LEU A 66 0.36 7.99 -21.25
N LYS A 67 -0.17 9.18 -21.60
CA LYS A 67 -1.62 9.40 -21.74
C LYS A 67 -2.23 8.60 -22.90
N ASN A 68 -1.44 8.26 -23.91
CA ASN A 68 -1.90 7.53 -25.10
C ASN A 68 -1.89 6.00 -24.88
N MET A 69 -1.18 5.52 -23.86
CA MET A 69 -1.12 4.10 -23.52
C MET A 69 -2.29 3.72 -22.62
N LYS A 70 -2.86 2.52 -22.81
CA LYS A 70 -3.88 1.95 -21.90
C LYS A 70 -3.23 0.90 -21.02
N GLY A 71 -3.72 0.75 -19.78
CA GLY A 71 -3.20 -0.22 -18.82
C GLY A 71 -2.65 0.41 -17.54
N VAL A 72 -1.83 -0.35 -16.82
CA VAL A 72 -1.35 0.03 -15.49
C VAL A 72 -0.20 1.02 -15.58
N GLU A 73 -0.30 2.11 -14.83
CA GLU A 73 0.75 3.12 -14.68
C GLU A 73 0.89 3.56 -13.22
N TYR A 74 2.09 4.03 -12.88
CA TYR A 74 2.36 4.64 -11.58
C TYR A 74 2.52 6.16 -11.76
N ALA A 75 1.86 6.94 -10.92
CA ALA A 75 1.96 8.38 -10.98
C ALA A 75 2.13 8.97 -9.59
N VAL A 76 3.02 9.95 -9.47
CA VAL A 76 3.18 10.76 -8.27
C VAL A 76 2.02 11.76 -8.22
N VAL A 77 1.15 11.65 -7.23
CA VAL A 77 -0.03 12.51 -7.07
C VAL A 77 0.26 13.68 -6.14
N HIS A 78 1.04 13.44 -5.10
CA HIS A 78 1.46 14.46 -4.17
C HIS A 78 2.94 14.30 -3.87
N ALA A 79 3.64 15.41 -3.76
CA ALA A 79 5.05 15.44 -3.47
C ALA A 79 5.36 16.63 -2.57
N GLU A 80 5.90 16.31 -1.40
CA GLU A 80 6.43 17.25 -0.41
C GLU A 80 7.87 16.81 -0.11
N PRO A 81 8.85 17.22 -0.94
CA PRO A 81 10.24 16.88 -0.68
C PRO A 81 10.75 17.56 0.61
N PRO A 82 11.52 16.86 1.46
CA PRO A 82 11.96 15.46 1.39
C PRO A 82 11.08 14.48 2.21
N THR A 83 9.96 14.93 2.75
CA THR A 83 9.23 14.27 3.85
C THR A 83 8.24 13.22 3.37
N LEU A 84 7.42 13.55 2.36
CA LEU A 84 6.27 12.76 1.95
C LEU A 84 6.08 12.76 0.44
N PHE A 85 5.88 11.57 -0.13
CA PHE A 85 5.42 11.42 -1.51
C PHE A 85 4.28 10.40 -1.57
N ILE A 86 3.30 10.66 -2.42
CA ILE A 86 2.15 9.78 -2.63
C ILE A 86 2.18 9.31 -4.08
N ILE A 87 2.23 8.01 -4.27
CA ILE A 87 2.25 7.36 -5.58
C ILE A 87 0.97 6.54 -5.71
N HIS A 88 0.24 6.73 -6.80
CA HIS A 88 -0.91 5.89 -7.14
C HIS A 88 -0.55 4.91 -8.24
N LYS A 89 -0.88 3.64 -8.02
CA LYS A 89 -1.06 2.65 -9.09
C LYS A 89 -2.46 2.86 -9.65
N ARG A 90 -2.53 3.25 -10.92
CA ARG A 90 -3.78 3.51 -11.61
C ARG A 90 -3.83 2.73 -12.91
N GLU A 91 -5.02 2.30 -13.29
CA GLU A 91 -5.30 1.73 -14.59
C GLU A 91 -5.93 2.80 -15.48
N ARG A 92 -5.30 3.04 -16.62
CA ARG A 92 -5.75 3.99 -17.63
C ARG A 92 -6.64 3.26 -18.63
N LEU A 93 -7.90 3.66 -18.70
CA LEU A 93 -8.88 3.14 -19.66
C LEU A 93 -8.93 4.01 -20.93
N SER A 94 -8.74 5.32 -20.77
CA SER A 94 -8.67 6.30 -21.85
C SER A 94 -7.70 7.44 -21.49
N PRO A 95 -7.33 8.34 -22.44
CA PRO A 95 -6.43 9.45 -22.15
C PRO A 95 -6.92 10.41 -21.07
N THR A 96 -8.23 10.53 -20.91
CA THR A 96 -8.90 11.37 -19.91
C THR A 96 -9.33 10.60 -18.66
N GLU A 97 -9.52 9.28 -18.76
CA GLU A 97 -10.06 8.46 -17.66
C GLU A 97 -9.02 7.50 -17.08
N THR A 98 -8.77 7.64 -15.78
CA THR A 98 -7.89 6.75 -15.01
C THR A 98 -8.59 6.30 -13.74
N ARG A 99 -8.48 5.00 -13.43
CA ARG A 99 -9.02 4.39 -12.22
C ARG A 99 -7.88 4.10 -11.23
N PRO A 100 -7.89 4.67 -10.01
CA PRO A 100 -6.92 4.30 -8.99
C PRO A 100 -7.20 2.87 -8.49
N ILE A 101 -6.15 2.05 -8.38
CA ILE A 101 -6.21 0.68 -7.86
C ILE A 101 -5.62 0.65 -6.46
N GLU A 102 -4.39 1.16 -6.31
CA GLU A 102 -3.66 1.15 -5.05
C GLU A 102 -2.92 2.48 -4.84
N ALA A 103 -2.68 2.83 -3.58
CA ALA A 103 -1.87 3.97 -3.20
C ALA A 103 -0.68 3.52 -2.36
N TYR A 104 0.44 4.22 -2.52
CA TYR A 104 1.66 4.02 -1.76
C TYR A 104 2.12 5.36 -1.20
N TYR A 105 2.58 5.35 0.04
CA TYR A 105 3.17 6.51 0.70
C TYR A 105 4.65 6.26 0.91
N VAL A 106 5.47 7.21 0.45
CA VAL A 106 6.90 7.25 0.74
C VAL A 106 7.09 8.30 1.82
N TYR A 107 7.20 7.85 3.06
CA TYR A 107 7.39 8.72 4.22
C TYR A 107 8.80 8.52 4.77
N LYS A 108 9.59 9.61 4.85
CA LYS A 108 10.99 9.56 5.32
C LYS A 108 11.76 8.39 4.71
N ASN A 109 11.79 8.33 3.38
CA ASN A 109 12.47 7.30 2.59
C ASN A 109 11.88 5.88 2.70
N THR A 110 10.83 5.69 3.47
CA THR A 110 10.19 4.39 3.68
C THR A 110 8.96 4.26 2.82
N ILE A 111 8.89 3.20 2.02
CA ILE A 111 7.74 2.90 1.16
C ILE A 111 6.78 2.04 1.96
N HIS A 112 5.53 2.46 1.95
CA HIS A 112 4.44 1.72 2.54
C HIS A 112 3.25 1.66 1.59
N LYS A 113 2.55 0.53 1.62
CA LYS A 113 1.29 0.36 0.91
C LYS A 113 0.14 0.91 1.74
N ALA A 114 -0.77 1.65 1.11
CA ALA A 114 -2.01 2.07 1.75
C ALA A 114 -2.92 0.87 1.97
N PHE A 115 -3.53 0.79 3.15
CA PHE A 115 -4.50 -0.25 3.48
C PHE A 115 -5.84 0.04 2.82
N ASP A 116 -6.57 -1.03 2.49
CA ASP A 116 -7.98 -0.92 2.17
C ASP A 116 -8.78 -0.66 3.45
N LEU A 117 -9.64 0.36 3.42
CA LEU A 117 -10.44 0.79 4.58
C LEU A 117 -11.33 -0.34 5.09
N TYR A 118 -11.91 -1.12 4.17
CA TYR A 118 -12.78 -2.23 4.54
C TYR A 118 -12.01 -3.32 5.30
N SER A 119 -10.86 -3.73 4.77
CA SER A 119 -9.98 -4.71 5.41
C SER A 119 -9.51 -4.26 6.79
N LEU A 120 -9.13 -2.98 6.93
CA LEU A 120 -8.70 -2.43 8.22
C LEU A 120 -9.83 -2.42 9.25
N ILE A 121 -11.04 -1.98 8.88
CA ILE A 121 -12.19 -1.96 9.79
C ILE A 121 -12.60 -3.38 10.18
N SER A 122 -12.67 -4.28 9.20
CA SER A 122 -13.02 -5.69 9.41
C SER A 122 -12.06 -6.38 10.39
N ASN A 123 -10.75 -6.18 10.21
CA ASN A 123 -9.73 -6.72 11.11
C ASN A 123 -9.88 -6.15 12.52
N ARG A 124 -10.03 -4.82 12.65
CA ARG A 124 -10.19 -4.18 13.98
C ARG A 124 -11.45 -4.64 14.70
N LEU A 125 -12.57 -4.75 13.98
CA LEU A 125 -13.82 -5.25 14.55
C LEU A 125 -13.69 -6.71 14.99
N SER A 126 -13.07 -7.55 14.16
CA SER A 126 -12.83 -8.95 14.48
C SER A 126 -11.95 -9.11 15.72
N THR A 127 -10.87 -8.33 15.82
CA THR A 127 -10.03 -8.29 17.02
C THR A 127 -10.82 -7.87 18.26
N ALA A 128 -11.63 -6.82 18.16
CA ALA A 128 -12.45 -6.35 19.28
C ALA A 128 -13.46 -7.41 19.76
N VAL A 129 -14.14 -8.09 18.82
CA VAL A 129 -15.08 -9.18 19.13
C VAL A 129 -14.37 -10.37 19.75
N ASN A 130 -13.20 -10.74 19.23
CA ASN A 130 -12.39 -11.82 19.80
C ASN A 130 -11.96 -11.49 21.24
N CYS A 131 -11.44 -10.28 21.49
CA CYS A 131 -11.07 -9.86 22.84
C CYS A 131 -12.27 -9.86 23.80
N LEU A 132 -13.47 -9.46 23.35
CA LEU A 132 -14.69 -9.54 24.16
C LEU A 132 -15.10 -10.99 24.44
N SER A 133 -15.06 -11.85 23.42
CA SER A 133 -15.35 -13.27 23.56
C SER A 133 -14.41 -13.94 24.55
N ASP A 134 -13.10 -13.67 24.43
CA ASP A 134 -12.06 -14.20 25.31
C ASP A 134 -12.30 -13.71 26.74
N SER A 135 -12.54 -12.41 26.94
CA SER A 135 -12.82 -11.83 28.25
C SER A 135 -14.07 -12.44 28.90
N LEU A 136 -15.15 -12.62 28.14
CA LEU A 136 -16.37 -13.26 28.62
C LEU A 136 -16.15 -14.73 28.95
N SER A 137 -15.37 -15.44 28.13
CA SER A 137 -15.02 -16.84 28.38
C SER A 137 -14.21 -17.01 29.67
N LEU A 138 -13.32 -16.06 29.98
CA LEU A 138 -12.51 -16.02 31.19
C LEU A 138 -13.34 -15.72 32.44
N ILE A 139 -14.33 -14.81 32.36
CA ILE A 139 -15.17 -14.42 33.50
C ILE A 139 -16.28 -15.44 33.77
N ARG A 140 -16.77 -16.13 32.72
CA ARG A 140 -17.87 -17.11 32.81
C ARG A 140 -17.73 -18.16 33.93
N PRO A 141 -16.57 -18.78 34.19
CA PRO A 141 -16.42 -19.73 35.30
C PRO A 141 -16.50 -19.09 36.69
N TYR A 142 -16.19 -17.80 36.82
CA TYR A 142 -16.29 -17.05 38.08
C TYR A 142 -17.67 -16.44 38.31
N LYS A 143 -18.64 -16.71 37.43
CA LYS A 143 -20.00 -16.20 37.56
C LYS A 143 -20.65 -16.75 38.84
N PRO A 144 -21.21 -15.91 39.71
CA PRO A 144 -21.88 -16.37 40.92
C PRO A 144 -23.14 -17.18 40.59
N GLU A 145 -23.42 -18.20 41.40
CA GLU A 145 -24.64 -19.00 41.26
C GLU A 145 -25.89 -18.13 41.46
N PHE A 146 -26.91 -18.38 40.63
CA PHE A 146 -28.19 -17.70 40.76
C PHE A 146 -29.02 -18.34 41.86
N SER A 147 -29.39 -17.57 42.88
CA SER A 147 -30.37 -17.99 43.88
C SER A 147 -31.69 -17.24 43.66
N PRO A 148 -32.85 -17.91 43.54
CA PRO A 148 -34.15 -17.24 43.37
C PRO A 148 -34.52 -16.28 44.50
N ARG A 149 -33.90 -16.43 45.69
CA ARG A 149 -34.16 -15.59 46.88
C ARG A 149 -33.27 -14.35 46.93
N THR A 150 -32.03 -14.43 46.46
CA THR A 150 -31.02 -13.37 46.61
C THR A 150 -30.48 -12.82 45.30
N GLY A 151 -30.80 -13.45 44.17
CA GLY A 151 -30.32 -13.08 42.83
C GLY A 151 -28.88 -13.53 42.56
N TYR A 152 -28.20 -12.83 41.64
CA TYR A 152 -26.76 -12.94 41.43
C TYR A 152 -26.03 -12.06 42.46
N GLN A 153 -25.13 -12.65 43.24
CA GLN A 153 -24.29 -11.93 44.21
C GLN A 153 -22.83 -12.01 43.78
N TRP A 154 -22.27 -10.90 43.31
CA TRP A 154 -20.85 -10.77 42.98
C TRP A 154 -20.02 -10.41 44.21
#